data_AF-A0A4R4IDE6-F1
#
_entry.id   AF-A0A4R4IDE6-F1
#
_cell.length_a   1.000
_cell.length_b   1.000
_cell.length_c   1.000
_cell.angle_alpha   90.00
_cell.angle_beta   90.00
_cell.angle_gamma   90.00
#
_symmetry.space_group_name_H-M   'P 1'
#
loop_
_entity.id
_entity.type
_entity.pdbx_description
1 polymer ?
#
loop_
_entity_poly.entity_id
_entity_poly.type
_entity_poly.pdbx_seq_one_letter_code
_entity_poly.pdbx_strand_id
1 'polypeptide(L)'
;MGDNTPRLLTVAVTSRALFDLEEGHALFEREGVEAYAAYQREHEDDILKPGVAFPVVRKLLALNDGAPEDTPRVEVILLSRNSADTGLRIFNSIQHYGLDIVRATFTAGEPTWPYVKPFGTDLFLSANPESVRRALVHGIAAATILPQSAADVLAATAAATDTGRPSTQLRIAFDGDAVIFSDESERISREQGVEAFGRHERERAHEPLSGGPFRNFLSALHALQAAFPPGEAAPIRTALVTARSAPAHERVIRTLREWGVRLDEALFLGGRHKGPFLEAFGADIFFDDSQHNIDSARQHVTAGHVPHGVANPD
;
A
#
# COMPACT_ATOMS: atom_id res chain seq x y z
N MET A 1 20.71 14.51 -23.23
CA MET A 1 20.99 13.06 -23.19
C MET A 1 19.75 12.43 -22.60
N GLY A 2 19.02 11.64 -23.38
CA GLY A 2 17.85 10.93 -22.86
C GLY A 2 18.35 9.94 -21.82
N ASP A 3 17.95 10.15 -20.57
CA ASP A 3 18.25 9.23 -19.49
C ASP A 3 17.46 7.95 -19.78
N ASN A 4 18.14 6.96 -20.38
CA ASN A 4 17.55 5.67 -20.73
C ASN A 4 17.50 4.73 -19.51
N THR A 5 17.68 5.28 -18.30
CA THR A 5 17.57 4.56 -17.04
C THR A 5 16.12 4.12 -16.86
N PRO A 6 15.85 2.82 -16.65
CA PRO A 6 14.51 2.32 -16.36
C PRO A 6 13.91 3.10 -15.19
N ARG A 7 12.65 3.55 -15.33
CA ARG A 7 11.93 4.23 -14.24
C ARG A 7 11.88 3.31 -13.02
N LEU A 8 12.38 3.80 -11.88
CA LEU A 8 12.26 3.13 -10.59
C LEU A 8 10.82 3.16 -10.10
N LEU A 9 10.34 2.06 -9.52
CA LEU A 9 9.16 2.07 -8.68
C LEU A 9 9.58 2.53 -7.28
N THR A 10 9.26 3.77 -6.93
CA THR A 10 9.70 4.36 -5.66
C THR A 10 8.62 4.22 -4.58
N VAL A 11 8.95 3.53 -3.49
CA VAL A 11 8.07 3.34 -2.34
C VAL A 11 8.66 4.05 -1.12
N ALA A 12 7.99 5.07 -0.60
CA ALA A 12 8.37 5.67 0.67
C ALA A 12 7.61 5.00 1.82
N VAL A 13 8.31 4.66 2.89
CA VAL A 13 7.74 4.03 4.09
C VAL A 13 8.17 4.78 5.34
N THR A 14 7.26 4.98 6.28
CA THR A 14 7.64 5.57 7.56
C THR A 14 8.28 4.57 8.52
N SER A 15 9.18 5.04 9.38
CA SER A 15 9.86 4.19 10.37
C SER A 15 8.89 3.35 11.23
N ARG A 16 7.78 3.94 11.68
CA ARG A 16 6.72 3.25 12.44
C ARG A 16 5.88 2.27 11.62
N ALA A 17 5.82 2.43 10.30
CA ALA A 17 5.19 1.44 9.43
C ALA A 17 6.12 0.24 9.18
N LEU A 18 7.42 0.52 9.02
CA LEU A 18 8.44 -0.50 8.75
C LEU A 18 8.84 -1.31 9.98
N PHE A 19 8.92 -0.69 11.15
CA PHE A 19 9.34 -1.32 12.41
C PHE A 19 8.36 -1.06 13.54
N ASP A 20 8.30 -1.99 14.49
CA ASP A 20 7.59 -1.80 15.75
C ASP A 20 8.35 -0.78 16.61
N LEU A 21 7.72 0.38 16.79
CA LEU A 21 8.22 1.51 17.57
C LEU A 21 7.16 1.99 18.57
N GLU A 22 6.18 1.15 18.91
CA GLU A 22 5.03 1.57 19.72
C GLU A 22 5.42 1.93 21.15
N GLU A 23 6.38 1.22 21.76
CA GLU A 23 6.90 1.57 23.09
C GLU A 23 7.60 2.93 23.08
N GLY A 24 8.48 3.17 22.12
CA GLY A 24 9.17 4.45 21.96
C GLY A 24 8.17 5.58 21.65
N HIS A 25 7.15 5.31 20.83
CA HIS A 25 6.12 6.29 20.54
C HIS A 25 5.30 6.66 21.79
N ALA A 26 4.88 5.67 22.58
CA ALA A 26 4.15 5.91 23.82
C ALA A 26 5.00 6.69 24.86
N LEU A 27 6.32 6.45 24.89
CA LEU A 27 7.25 7.25 25.69
C LEU A 27 7.30 8.70 25.20
N PHE A 28 7.40 8.93 23.90
CA PHE A 28 7.38 10.27 23.31
C PHE A 28 6.08 11.03 23.65
N GLU A 29 4.93 10.37 23.55
CA GLU A 29 3.64 11.00 23.87
C GLU A 29 3.50 11.35 25.36
N ARG A 30 4.10 10.54 26.25
CA ARG A 30 4.02 10.72 27.70
C ARG A 30 5.06 11.71 28.25
N GLU A 31 6.29 11.64 27.77
CA GLU A 31 7.47 12.26 28.39
C GLU A 31 8.25 13.20 27.46
N GLY A 32 7.84 13.32 26.20
CA GLY A 32 8.42 14.26 25.24
C GLY A 32 9.69 13.76 24.53
N VAL A 33 10.31 14.68 23.80
CA VAL A 33 11.38 14.36 22.84
C VAL A 33 12.70 13.99 23.52
N GLU A 34 13.02 14.58 24.66
CA GLU A 34 14.27 14.33 25.39
C GLU A 34 14.31 12.91 25.97
N ALA A 35 13.22 12.48 26.61
CA ALA A 35 13.09 11.13 27.15
C ALA A 35 13.11 10.08 26.03
N TYR A 36 12.39 10.34 24.94
CA TYR A 36 12.44 9.51 23.74
C TYR A 36 13.85 9.38 23.17
N ALA A 37 14.58 10.49 23.04
CA ALA A 37 15.93 10.49 22.50
C ALA A 37 16.93 9.75 23.40
N ALA A 38 16.80 9.86 24.73
CA ALA A 38 17.60 9.09 25.66
C ALA A 38 17.34 7.58 25.53
N TYR A 39 16.06 7.18 25.49
CA TYR A 39 15.67 5.78 25.31
C TYR A 39 16.21 5.19 24.00
N GLN A 40 16.09 5.93 22.89
CA GLN A 40 16.59 5.48 21.58
C GLN A 40 18.11 5.31 21.53
N ARG A 41 18.87 6.15 22.25
CA ARG A 41 20.34 6.02 22.37
C ARG A 41 20.74 4.84 23.26
N GLU A 42 20.03 4.61 24.35
CA GLU A 42 20.29 3.46 25.24
C GLU A 42 20.04 2.12 24.54
N HIS A 43 19.05 2.08 23.65
CA HIS A 43 18.65 0.88 22.90
C HIS A 43 19.16 0.92 21.44
N GLU A 44 20.20 1.68 21.14
CA GLU A 44 20.68 1.90 19.75
C GLU A 44 21.04 0.60 19.02
N ASP A 45 21.63 -0.34 19.74
CA ASP A 45 22.04 -1.65 19.21
C ASP A 45 20.94 -2.71 19.30
N ASP A 46 19.80 -2.38 19.92
CA ASP A 46 18.66 -3.30 20.02
C ASP A 46 17.87 -3.32 18.72
N ILE A 47 17.86 -4.48 18.08
CA ILE A 47 17.16 -4.72 16.83
C ILE A 47 15.65 -4.53 17.03
N LEU A 48 15.08 -3.62 16.24
CA LEU A 48 13.64 -3.39 16.21
C LEU A 48 12.93 -4.60 15.64
N LYS A 49 11.76 -4.92 16.21
CA LYS A 49 10.89 -5.96 15.65
C LYS A 49 10.29 -5.49 14.33
N PRO A 50 10.01 -6.41 13.38
CA PRO A 50 9.32 -6.08 12.15
C PRO A 50 7.97 -5.39 12.43
N GLY A 51 7.71 -4.28 11.72
CA GLY A 51 6.41 -3.61 11.74
C GLY A 51 5.44 -4.19 10.71
N VAL A 52 4.24 -3.61 10.63
CA VAL A 52 3.15 -4.12 9.78
C VAL A 52 3.50 -4.07 8.28
N ALA A 53 4.22 -3.05 7.81
CA ALA A 53 4.62 -2.94 6.41
C ALA A 53 5.88 -3.75 6.07
N PHE A 54 6.57 -4.32 7.07
CA PHE A 54 7.85 -5.01 6.87
C PHE A 54 7.79 -6.17 5.86
N PRO A 55 6.80 -7.10 5.93
CA PRO A 55 6.76 -8.22 4.98
C PRO A 55 6.59 -7.75 3.53
N VAL A 56 5.78 -6.70 3.33
CA VAL A 56 5.53 -6.08 2.02
C VAL A 56 6.80 -5.42 1.50
N VAL A 57 7.49 -4.63 2.33
CA VAL A 57 8.76 -3.98 1.98
C VAL A 57 9.84 -5.01 1.64
N ARG A 58 9.94 -6.09 2.41
CA ARG A 58 10.90 -7.17 2.12
C ARG A 58 10.63 -7.82 0.77
N LYS A 59 9.36 -8.11 0.45
CA LYS A 59 8.97 -8.69 -0.84
C LYS A 59 9.20 -7.73 -2.01
N LEU A 60 8.93 -6.43 -1.81
CA LEU A 60 9.21 -5.38 -2.78
C LEU A 60 10.70 -5.30 -3.13
N LEU A 61 11.58 -5.30 -2.13
CA LEU A 61 13.03 -5.27 -2.33
C LEU A 61 13.54 -6.56 -2.99
N ALA A 62 12.97 -7.72 -2.64
CA ALA A 62 13.34 -9.01 -3.24
C ALA A 62 13.04 -9.09 -4.75
N LEU A 63 12.23 -8.18 -5.31
CA LEU A 63 12.01 -8.08 -6.77
C LEU A 63 13.28 -7.66 -7.52
N ASN A 64 14.23 -7.03 -6.84
CA ASN A 64 15.51 -6.62 -7.41
C ASN A 64 16.51 -7.79 -7.53
N ASP A 65 16.28 -8.88 -6.80
CA ASP A 65 17.21 -9.99 -6.67
C ASP A 65 17.26 -10.83 -7.96
N GLY A 66 18.45 -10.92 -8.55
CA GLY A 66 18.66 -11.68 -9.79
C GLY A 66 18.00 -11.08 -11.03
N ALA A 67 17.40 -9.88 -10.93
CA ALA A 67 16.84 -9.16 -12.07
C ALA A 67 17.97 -8.55 -12.93
N PRO A 68 17.89 -8.67 -14.28
CA PRO A 68 18.79 -7.99 -15.21
C PRO A 68 18.94 -6.49 -14.93
N GLU A 69 20.08 -5.89 -15.29
CA GLU A 69 20.36 -4.46 -15.03
C GLU A 69 19.35 -3.50 -15.71
N ASP A 70 18.77 -3.91 -16.84
CA ASP A 70 17.78 -3.16 -17.62
C ASP A 70 16.33 -3.34 -17.13
N THR A 71 16.11 -4.20 -16.14
CA THR A 71 14.79 -4.40 -15.52
C THR A 71 14.43 -3.21 -14.64
N PRO A 72 13.20 -2.66 -14.70
CA PRO A 72 12.73 -1.68 -13.74
C PRO A 72 12.95 -2.18 -12.31
N ARG A 73 13.55 -1.36 -11.45
CA ARG A 73 13.87 -1.73 -10.06
C ARG A 73 12.91 -1.07 -9.08
N VAL A 74 12.81 -1.67 -7.91
CA VAL A 74 12.12 -1.09 -6.77
C VAL A 74 13.12 -0.35 -5.90
N GLU A 75 12.80 0.88 -5.53
CA GLU A 75 13.52 1.60 -4.49
C GLU A 75 12.61 1.83 -3.29
N VAL A 76 13.10 1.53 -2.10
CA VAL A 76 12.41 1.85 -0.86
C VAL A 76 13.16 2.97 -0.14
N ILE A 77 12.43 4.01 0.26
CA ILE A 77 12.96 5.19 0.95
C ILE A 77 12.37 5.26 2.34
N LEU A 78 13.23 5.38 3.35
CA LEU A 78 12.81 5.53 4.74
C LEU A 78 12.49 7.01 5.05
N LEU A 79 11.30 7.28 5.57
CA LEU A 79 10.95 8.60 6.10
C LEU A 79 10.69 8.53 7.60
N SER A 80 11.43 9.28 8.40
CA SER A 80 11.33 9.21 9.86
C SER A 80 11.17 10.59 10.48
N ARG A 81 10.25 10.69 11.45
CA ARG A 81 10.15 11.85 12.34
C ARG A 81 11.25 11.84 13.41
N ASN A 82 12.07 10.80 13.49
CA ASN A 82 13.20 10.78 14.40
C ASN A 82 14.25 11.82 14.00
N SER A 83 15.11 12.19 14.94
CA SER A 83 16.36 12.90 14.62
C SER A 83 17.32 11.94 13.91
N ALA A 84 18.32 12.49 13.22
CA ALA A 84 19.38 11.67 12.63
C ALA A 84 20.14 10.84 13.68
N ASP A 85 20.35 11.43 14.86
CA ASP A 85 20.98 10.79 16.03
C ASP A 85 20.21 9.54 16.48
N THR A 86 18.91 9.68 16.76
CA THR A 86 18.02 8.56 17.15
C THR A 86 17.63 7.64 16.00
N GLY A 87 18.12 7.93 14.80
CA GLY A 87 17.90 7.17 13.57
C GLY A 87 18.82 5.96 13.42
N LEU A 88 19.94 5.91 14.15
CA LEU A 88 20.91 4.81 14.06
C LEU A 88 20.29 3.46 14.37
N ARG A 89 19.45 3.36 15.42
CA ARG A 89 18.70 2.14 15.75
C ARG A 89 17.88 1.59 14.58
N ILE A 90 17.27 2.49 13.79
CA ILE A 90 16.49 2.10 12.61
C ILE A 90 17.42 1.53 11.53
N PHE A 91 18.56 2.17 11.28
CA PHE A 91 19.53 1.66 10.30
C PHE A 91 20.22 0.36 10.74
N ASN A 92 20.55 0.22 12.01
CA ASN A 92 21.07 -1.04 12.58
C ASN A 92 20.08 -2.18 12.32
N SER A 93 18.77 -1.90 12.49
CA SER A 93 17.71 -2.86 12.17
C SER A 93 17.61 -3.13 10.65
N ILE A 94 17.64 -2.10 9.80
CA ILE A 94 17.67 -2.24 8.33
C ILE A 94 18.82 -3.15 7.88
N GLN A 95 20.03 -2.92 8.41
CA GLN A 95 21.22 -3.71 8.13
C GLN A 95 21.08 -5.15 8.64
N HIS A 96 20.61 -5.33 9.88
CA HIS A 96 20.38 -6.65 10.46
C HIS A 96 19.44 -7.51 9.59
N TYR A 97 18.36 -6.92 9.07
CA TYR A 97 17.41 -7.62 8.21
C TYR A 97 17.81 -7.68 6.74
N GLY A 98 18.94 -7.08 6.35
CA GLY A 98 19.39 -7.06 4.95
C GLY A 98 18.46 -6.32 4.00
N LEU A 99 17.77 -5.27 4.48
CA LEU A 99 16.94 -4.44 3.62
C LEU A 99 17.82 -3.43 2.86
N ASP A 100 17.81 -3.49 1.52
CA ASP A 100 18.59 -2.58 0.66
C ASP A 100 17.96 -1.17 0.59
N ILE A 101 17.89 -0.51 1.74
CA ILE A 101 17.36 0.85 1.92
C ILE A 101 18.55 1.79 2.11
N VAL A 102 18.94 2.45 1.03
CA VAL A 102 20.13 3.33 1.00
C VAL A 102 19.79 4.83 1.14
N ARG A 103 18.51 5.19 1.08
CA ARG A 103 18.04 6.58 1.23
C ARG A 103 17.08 6.71 2.41
N ALA A 104 17.29 7.76 3.20
CA ALA A 104 16.41 8.10 4.29
C ALA A 104 16.30 9.62 4.49
N THR A 105 15.23 10.06 5.13
CA THR A 105 15.06 11.42 5.63
C THR A 105 14.64 11.40 7.09
N PHE A 106 15.35 12.18 7.91
CA PHE A 106 15.08 12.37 9.33
C PHE A 106 14.69 13.82 9.56
N THR A 107 13.48 14.03 10.07
CA THR A 107 12.89 15.37 10.16
C THR A 107 12.88 15.93 11.58
N ALA A 108 13.44 15.21 12.57
CA ALA A 108 13.58 15.66 13.95
C ALA A 108 12.27 16.22 14.56
N GLY A 109 11.16 15.54 14.30
CA GLY A 109 9.83 15.89 14.76
C GLY A 109 8.95 16.51 13.68
N GLU A 110 9.51 17.10 12.62
CA GLU A 110 8.72 17.73 11.56
C GLU A 110 7.96 16.70 10.69
N PRO A 111 6.89 17.08 9.98
CA PRO A 111 6.19 16.16 9.07
C PRO A 111 7.10 15.58 7.98
N THR A 112 6.89 14.30 7.63
CA THR A 112 7.66 13.61 6.59
C THR A 112 7.05 13.72 5.20
N TRP A 113 5.74 13.96 5.10
CA TRP A 113 5.02 14.05 3.81
C TRP A 113 5.63 15.04 2.79
N PRO A 114 6.25 16.19 3.17
CA PRO A 114 6.82 17.12 2.19
C PRO A 114 7.92 16.50 1.32
N TYR A 115 8.57 15.43 1.78
CA TYR A 115 9.64 14.74 1.07
C TYR A 115 9.14 13.66 0.11
N VAL A 116 7.87 13.25 0.22
CA VAL A 116 7.30 12.17 -0.61
C VAL A 116 7.33 12.55 -2.10
N LYS A 117 6.93 13.78 -2.45
CA LYS A 117 6.92 14.24 -3.85
C LYS A 117 8.32 14.46 -4.44
N PRO A 118 9.28 15.13 -3.76
CA PRO A 118 10.65 15.27 -4.25
C PRO A 118 11.35 13.96 -4.57
N PHE A 119 11.06 12.89 -3.84
CA PHE A 119 11.60 11.55 -4.13
C PHE A 119 10.98 10.87 -5.35
N GLY A 120 9.96 11.48 -5.98
CA GLY A 120 9.24 10.85 -7.08
C GLY A 120 8.46 9.60 -6.64
N THR A 121 7.99 9.57 -5.39
CA THR A 121 7.31 8.42 -4.79
C THR A 121 6.07 8.02 -5.59
N ASP A 122 5.97 6.74 -5.93
CA ASP A 122 4.78 6.13 -6.51
C ASP A 122 3.79 5.66 -5.43
N LEU A 123 4.28 5.14 -4.30
CA LEU A 123 3.48 4.69 -3.16
C LEU A 123 4.07 5.16 -1.81
N PHE A 124 3.25 5.78 -0.97
CA PHE A 124 3.61 6.17 0.39
C PHE A 124 2.84 5.37 1.45
N LEU A 125 3.57 4.62 2.29
CA LEU A 125 3.03 3.83 3.39
C LEU A 125 3.40 4.46 4.73
N SER A 126 2.40 4.80 5.53
CA SER A 126 2.63 5.54 6.78
C SER A 126 1.69 5.10 7.89
N ALA A 127 2.18 5.00 9.12
CA ALA A 127 1.34 4.85 10.30
C ALA A 127 0.61 6.15 10.72
N ASN A 128 0.92 7.29 10.09
CA ASN A 128 0.32 8.59 10.40
C ASN A 128 -0.73 8.98 9.33
N PRO A 129 -2.04 8.99 9.68
CA PRO A 129 -3.12 9.26 8.73
C PRO A 129 -3.06 10.65 8.11
N GLU A 130 -2.61 11.65 8.87
CA GLU A 130 -2.52 13.03 8.37
C GLU A 130 -1.48 13.14 7.25
N SER A 131 -0.32 12.51 7.42
CA SER A 131 0.71 12.45 6.38
C SER A 131 0.20 11.77 5.11
N VAL A 132 -0.66 10.76 5.25
CA VAL A 132 -1.29 10.04 4.13
C VAL A 132 -2.26 10.96 3.39
N ARG A 133 -3.17 11.65 4.09
CA ARG A 133 -4.09 12.62 3.48
C ARG A 133 -3.34 13.69 2.69
N ARG A 134 -2.28 14.25 3.29
CA ARG A 134 -1.45 15.26 2.62
C ARG A 134 -0.81 14.72 1.34
N ALA A 135 -0.28 13.50 1.36
CA ALA A 135 0.28 12.86 0.18
C ALA A 135 -0.77 12.63 -0.93
N LEU A 136 -1.98 12.17 -0.56
CA LEU A 136 -3.10 11.97 -1.49
C LEU A 136 -3.52 13.28 -2.18
N VAL A 137 -3.64 14.38 -1.41
CA VAL A 137 -3.96 15.72 -1.95
C VAL A 137 -2.91 16.20 -2.96
N HIS A 138 -1.66 15.74 -2.81
CA HIS A 138 -0.58 16.05 -3.74
C HIS A 138 -0.43 15.05 -4.90
N GLY A 139 -1.41 14.17 -5.10
CA GLY A 139 -1.49 13.25 -6.24
C GLY A 139 -0.58 12.02 -6.11
N ILE A 140 -0.18 11.66 -4.89
CA ILE A 140 0.65 10.49 -4.61
C ILE A 140 -0.23 9.41 -4.00
N ALA A 141 -0.15 8.18 -4.51
CA ALA A 141 -0.85 7.05 -3.90
C ALA A 141 -0.31 6.85 -2.47
N ALA A 142 -1.18 6.90 -1.48
CA ALA A 142 -0.76 6.75 -0.09
C ALA A 142 -1.81 6.01 0.72
N ALA A 143 -1.34 5.26 1.71
CA ALA A 143 -2.21 4.50 2.60
C ALA A 143 -1.71 4.54 4.05
N THR A 144 -2.66 4.61 4.96
CA THR A 144 -2.43 4.48 6.38
C THR A 144 -2.28 3.01 6.73
N ILE A 145 -1.09 2.63 7.17
CA ILE A 145 -0.82 1.30 7.72
C ILE A 145 -1.27 1.29 9.16
N LEU A 146 -2.35 0.58 9.45
CA LEU A 146 -2.88 0.49 10.80
C LEU A 146 -2.11 -0.57 11.61
N PRO A 147 -1.83 -0.31 12.90
CA PRO A 147 -1.31 -1.33 13.80
C PRO A 147 -2.24 -2.55 13.82
N GLN A 148 -1.65 -3.74 13.72
CA GLN A 148 -2.38 -4.99 13.95
C GLN A 148 -2.27 -5.36 15.43
N SER A 149 -3.38 -5.78 16.03
CA SER A 149 -3.32 -6.33 17.38
C SER A 149 -2.61 -7.69 17.36
N ALA A 150 -2.09 -8.13 18.51
CA ALA A 150 -1.51 -9.46 18.63
C ALA A 150 -2.51 -10.58 18.24
N ALA A 151 -3.80 -10.36 18.44
CA ALA A 151 -4.86 -11.26 18.01
C ALA A 151 -5.03 -11.26 16.48
N ASP A 152 -4.93 -10.11 15.82
CA ASP A 152 -4.99 -9.99 14.35
C ASP A 152 -3.81 -10.69 13.69
N VAL A 153 -2.61 -10.58 14.28
CA VAL A 153 -1.40 -11.29 13.79
C VAL A 153 -1.57 -12.79 13.95
N LEU A 154 -2.11 -13.26 15.08
CA LEU A 154 -2.38 -14.69 15.30
C LEU A 154 -3.43 -15.23 14.31
N ALA A 155 -4.49 -14.44 14.04
CA ALA A 155 -5.53 -14.79 13.10
C ALA A 155 -4.99 -14.85 11.67
N ALA A 156 -4.24 -13.84 11.22
CA ALA A 156 -3.63 -13.80 9.89
C ALA A 156 -2.60 -14.93 9.68
N THR A 157 -1.84 -15.31 10.72
CA THR A 157 -0.88 -16.42 10.64
C THR A 157 -1.55 -17.79 10.66
N ALA A 158 -2.66 -17.96 11.40
CA ALA A 158 -3.46 -19.19 11.39
C ALA A 158 -4.27 -19.37 10.10
N ALA A 159 -4.69 -18.26 9.48
CA ALA A 159 -5.41 -18.18 8.22
C ALA A 159 -4.51 -18.30 6.98
N ALA A 160 -3.18 -18.26 7.15
CA ALA A 160 -2.24 -18.42 6.06
C ALA A 160 -2.30 -19.85 5.50
N THR A 161 -3.20 -20.05 4.54
CA THR A 161 -3.31 -21.31 3.81
C THR A 161 -2.02 -21.53 3.02
N ASP A 162 -1.34 -22.64 3.25
CA ASP A 162 -0.21 -23.06 2.41
C ASP A 162 -0.74 -23.39 1.01
N THR A 163 -0.62 -22.40 0.13
CA THR A 163 -1.06 -22.48 -1.26
C THR A 163 0.06 -22.97 -2.19
N GLY A 164 1.20 -23.42 -1.65
CA GLY A 164 2.37 -23.83 -2.44
C GLY A 164 3.05 -22.67 -3.18
N ARG A 165 2.76 -21.43 -2.79
CA ARG A 165 3.25 -20.20 -3.45
C ARG A 165 4.70 -19.87 -3.07
N PRO A 166 5.48 -19.24 -3.96
CA PRO A 166 6.81 -18.75 -3.62
C PRO A 166 6.73 -17.74 -2.46
N SER A 167 7.61 -17.87 -1.46
CA SER A 167 7.66 -16.98 -0.29
C SER A 167 8.00 -15.53 -0.62
N THR A 168 8.60 -15.30 -1.80
CA THR A 168 8.99 -13.99 -2.32
C THR A 168 7.94 -13.34 -3.22
N GLN A 169 6.87 -14.07 -3.62
CA GLN A 169 5.83 -13.51 -4.46
C GLN A 169 5.03 -12.44 -3.69
N LEU A 170 4.92 -11.25 -4.27
CA LEU A 170 4.16 -10.11 -3.78
C LEU A 170 2.73 -10.14 -4.36
N ARG A 171 1.73 -10.14 -3.50
CA ARG A 171 0.31 -10.09 -3.89
C ARG A 171 -0.35 -8.82 -3.37
N ILE A 172 -0.75 -7.92 -4.27
CA ILE A 172 -1.40 -6.66 -3.90
C ILE A 172 -2.86 -6.66 -4.35
N ALA A 173 -3.78 -6.42 -3.43
CA ALA A 173 -5.19 -6.26 -3.71
C ALA A 173 -5.61 -4.78 -3.58
N PHE A 174 -6.54 -4.35 -4.44
CA PHE A 174 -7.06 -2.99 -4.46
C PHE A 174 -8.59 -3.01 -4.48
N ASP A 175 -9.22 -2.11 -3.74
CA ASP A 175 -10.60 -1.73 -4.05
C ASP A 175 -10.67 -0.99 -5.40
N GLY A 176 -11.86 -1.01 -5.99
CA GLY A 176 -12.15 -0.31 -7.23
C GLY A 176 -12.37 1.18 -7.01
N ASP A 177 -13.56 1.53 -6.54
CA ASP A 177 -14.00 2.92 -6.38
C ASP A 177 -13.18 3.62 -5.29
N ALA A 178 -12.95 4.93 -5.45
CA ALA A 178 -12.14 5.78 -4.58
C ALA A 178 -10.66 5.35 -4.36
N VAL A 179 -10.22 4.22 -4.93
CA VAL A 179 -8.83 3.73 -4.92
C VAL A 179 -8.23 3.68 -6.33
N ILE A 180 -8.63 2.72 -7.18
CA ILE A 180 -8.18 2.64 -8.58
C ILE A 180 -8.94 3.62 -9.46
N PHE A 181 -10.24 3.73 -9.25
CA PHE A 181 -11.16 4.60 -9.97
C PHE A 181 -11.58 5.78 -9.08
N SER A 182 -12.08 6.85 -9.69
CA SER A 182 -12.67 7.97 -8.94
C SER A 182 -13.93 7.54 -8.19
N ASP A 183 -14.39 8.37 -7.25
CA ASP A 183 -15.60 8.17 -6.46
C ASP A 183 -16.89 8.60 -7.19
N GLU A 184 -16.82 8.93 -8.49
CA GLU A 184 -17.96 9.41 -9.29
C GLU A 184 -19.16 8.47 -9.24
N SER A 185 -18.90 7.16 -9.29
CA SER A 185 -19.98 6.18 -9.34
C SER A 185 -20.58 5.93 -7.95
N GLU A 186 -19.80 6.10 -6.89
CA GLU A 186 -20.29 5.99 -5.51
C GLU A 186 -21.26 7.14 -5.19
N ARG A 187 -20.99 8.36 -5.68
CA ARG A 187 -21.90 9.51 -5.55
C ARG A 187 -23.28 9.21 -6.11
N ILE A 188 -23.32 8.64 -7.32
CA ILE A 188 -24.59 8.24 -7.96
C ILE A 188 -25.33 7.20 -7.12
N SER A 189 -24.62 6.20 -6.59
CA SER A 189 -25.25 5.19 -5.74
C SER A 189 -25.80 5.77 -4.43
N ARG A 190 -25.08 6.70 -3.78
CA ARG A 190 -25.52 7.34 -2.53
C ARG A 190 -26.69 8.31 -2.75
N GLU A 191 -26.67 9.06 -3.84
CA GLU A 191 -27.68 10.09 -4.15
C GLU A 191 -28.95 9.52 -4.79
N GLN A 192 -28.81 8.50 -5.65
CA GLN A 192 -29.88 8.04 -6.55
C GLN A 192 -30.18 6.53 -6.43
N GLY A 193 -29.42 5.80 -5.62
CA GLY A 193 -29.63 4.38 -5.35
C GLY A 193 -29.05 3.41 -6.39
N VAL A 194 -29.09 2.13 -6.05
CA VAL A 194 -28.43 1.04 -6.80
C VAL A 194 -28.99 0.85 -8.21
N GLU A 195 -30.28 1.07 -8.43
CA GLU A 195 -30.86 0.96 -9.78
C GLU A 195 -30.37 2.07 -10.72
N ALA A 196 -30.27 3.30 -10.21
CA ALA A 196 -29.75 4.42 -10.99
C ALA A 196 -28.27 4.21 -11.32
N PHE A 197 -27.49 3.74 -10.35
CA PHE A 197 -26.12 3.29 -10.56
C PHE A 197 -26.03 2.23 -11.67
N GLY A 198 -26.85 1.18 -11.62
CA GLY A 198 -26.86 0.12 -12.62
C GLY A 198 -27.23 0.60 -14.04
N ARG A 199 -28.13 1.59 -14.16
CA ARG A 199 -28.43 2.24 -15.46
C ARG A 199 -27.25 3.06 -15.97
N HIS A 200 -26.70 3.92 -15.11
CA HIS A 200 -25.55 4.76 -15.45
C HIS A 200 -24.37 3.93 -15.95
N GLU A 201 -24.04 2.84 -15.25
CA GLU A 201 -22.93 1.97 -15.63
C GLU A 201 -23.14 1.22 -16.94
N ARG A 202 -24.40 0.90 -17.30
CA ARG A 202 -24.73 0.30 -18.60
C ARG A 202 -24.65 1.32 -19.73
N GLU A 203 -25.25 2.49 -19.55
CA GLU A 203 -25.29 3.54 -20.56
C GLU A 203 -23.89 4.06 -20.90
N ARG A 204 -23.01 4.11 -19.89
CA ARG A 204 -21.62 4.59 -20.02
C ARG A 204 -20.59 3.46 -20.06
N ALA A 205 -21.00 2.23 -20.36
CA ALA A 205 -20.09 1.07 -20.35
C ALA A 205 -18.87 1.25 -21.27
N HIS A 206 -19.00 2.04 -22.34
CA HIS A 206 -17.95 2.34 -23.31
C HIS A 206 -17.16 3.62 -23.00
N GLU A 207 -17.49 4.32 -21.92
CA GLU A 207 -16.76 5.49 -21.46
C GLU A 207 -15.88 5.07 -20.28
N PRO A 208 -14.55 5.27 -20.34
CA PRO A 208 -13.66 4.92 -19.23
C PRO A 208 -14.09 5.55 -17.91
N LEU A 209 -13.87 4.83 -16.81
CA LEU A 209 -13.90 5.43 -15.48
C LEU A 209 -12.72 6.40 -15.33
N SER A 210 -12.92 7.49 -14.60
CA SER A 210 -11.81 8.37 -14.22
C SER A 210 -10.88 7.67 -13.23
N GLY A 211 -9.60 8.07 -13.22
CA GLY A 211 -8.60 7.51 -12.30
C GLY A 211 -8.78 7.97 -10.86
N GLY A 212 -8.61 7.03 -9.94
CA GLY A 212 -8.45 7.28 -8.51
C GLY A 212 -6.99 7.50 -8.10
N PRO A 213 -6.72 7.71 -6.80
CA PRO A 213 -5.39 8.03 -6.29
C PRO A 213 -4.33 6.96 -6.59
N PHE A 214 -4.72 5.69 -6.72
CA PHE A 214 -3.79 4.58 -6.96
C PHE A 214 -3.58 4.26 -8.44
N ARG A 215 -4.24 4.96 -9.38
CA ARG A 215 -4.10 4.69 -10.83
C ARG A 215 -2.64 4.74 -11.30
N ASN A 216 -1.89 5.77 -10.89
CA ASN A 216 -0.52 5.95 -11.34
C ASN A 216 0.42 4.89 -10.75
N PHE A 217 0.23 4.54 -9.47
CA PHE A 217 0.94 3.44 -8.83
C PHE A 217 0.65 2.10 -9.51
N LEU A 218 -0.62 1.80 -9.80
CA LEU A 218 -1.01 0.57 -10.49
C LEU A 218 -0.36 0.47 -11.89
N SER A 219 -0.27 1.59 -12.61
CA SER A 219 0.43 1.64 -13.90
C SER A 219 1.94 1.37 -13.76
N ALA A 220 2.60 1.99 -12.77
CA ALA A 220 4.02 1.75 -12.49
C ALA A 220 4.29 0.30 -12.05
N LEU A 221 3.44 -0.25 -11.21
CA LEU A 221 3.49 -1.64 -10.78
C LEU A 221 3.28 -2.61 -11.94
N HIS A 222 2.37 -2.29 -12.87
CA HIS A 222 2.16 -3.09 -14.08
C HIS A 222 3.38 -3.06 -15.01
N ALA A 223 4.02 -1.89 -15.18
CA ALA A 223 5.26 -1.79 -15.95
C ALA A 223 6.38 -2.65 -15.35
N LEU A 224 6.50 -2.68 -14.03
CA LEU A 224 7.42 -3.57 -13.32
C LEU A 224 7.04 -5.04 -13.53
N GLN A 225 5.76 -5.39 -13.37
CA GLN A 225 5.25 -6.75 -13.58
C GLN A 225 5.53 -7.27 -14.99
N ALA A 226 5.40 -6.41 -16.01
CA ALA A 226 5.63 -6.76 -17.41
C ALA A 226 7.10 -7.11 -17.74
N ALA A 227 8.03 -6.76 -16.86
CA ALA A 227 9.44 -7.15 -17.00
C ALA A 227 9.70 -8.61 -16.56
N PHE A 228 8.72 -9.27 -15.92
CA PHE A 228 8.81 -10.66 -15.49
C PHE A 228 7.93 -11.59 -16.35
N PRO A 229 8.30 -12.88 -16.49
CA PRO A 229 7.44 -13.85 -17.15
C PRO A 229 6.06 -13.93 -16.48
N PRO A 230 4.96 -13.93 -17.25
CA PRO A 230 3.62 -14.07 -16.71
C PRO A 230 3.36 -15.51 -16.21
N GLY A 231 2.39 -15.67 -15.31
CA GLY A 231 1.92 -16.97 -14.84
C GLY A 231 1.92 -17.08 -13.32
N GLU A 232 1.71 -18.29 -12.80
CA GLU A 232 1.63 -18.54 -11.35
C GLU A 232 2.94 -18.24 -10.61
N ALA A 233 4.07 -18.38 -11.30
CA ALA A 233 5.40 -18.07 -10.78
C ALA A 233 5.79 -16.58 -10.91
N ALA A 234 4.92 -15.73 -11.48
CA ALA A 234 5.20 -14.30 -11.60
C ALA A 234 5.43 -13.69 -10.20
N PRO A 235 6.48 -12.90 -9.98
CA PRO A 235 6.82 -12.44 -8.63
C PRO A 235 5.86 -11.36 -8.11
N ILE A 236 5.04 -10.77 -8.98
CA ILE A 236 4.00 -9.79 -8.63
C ILE A 236 2.66 -10.31 -9.15
N ARG A 237 1.65 -10.37 -8.28
CA ARG A 237 0.25 -10.58 -8.65
C ARG A 237 -0.63 -9.46 -8.12
N THR A 238 -1.58 -9.01 -8.92
CA THR A 238 -2.51 -7.94 -8.56
C THR A 238 -3.97 -8.39 -8.66
N ALA A 239 -4.79 -7.92 -7.72
CA ALA A 239 -6.22 -8.20 -7.70
C ALA A 239 -7.07 -6.94 -7.54
N LEU A 240 -8.17 -6.85 -8.28
CA LEU A 240 -9.27 -5.92 -8.00
C LEU A 240 -10.30 -6.63 -7.10
N VAL A 241 -10.65 -6.04 -5.97
CA VAL A 241 -11.64 -6.57 -5.02
C VAL A 241 -12.71 -5.51 -4.77
N THR A 242 -13.78 -5.53 -5.56
CA THR A 242 -14.78 -4.45 -5.62
C THR A 242 -16.17 -4.91 -5.18
N ALA A 243 -16.93 -3.98 -4.59
CA ALA A 243 -18.36 -4.18 -4.31
C ALA A 243 -19.22 -4.15 -5.58
N ARG A 244 -18.69 -3.67 -6.72
CA ARG A 244 -19.39 -3.69 -8.01
C ARG A 244 -19.76 -5.13 -8.39
N SER A 245 -20.91 -5.29 -9.04
CA SER A 245 -21.42 -6.56 -9.56
C SER A 245 -21.99 -6.39 -10.96
N ALA A 246 -22.43 -7.48 -11.60
CA ALA A 246 -23.09 -7.36 -12.90
C ALA A 246 -24.34 -6.47 -12.82
N PRO A 247 -24.52 -5.52 -13.76
CA PRO A 247 -23.81 -5.33 -15.02
C PRO A 247 -22.58 -4.38 -14.97
N ALA A 248 -22.27 -3.74 -13.84
CA ALA A 248 -21.23 -2.71 -13.73
C ALA A 248 -19.78 -3.18 -13.97
N HIS A 249 -19.54 -4.50 -14.01
CA HIS A 249 -18.23 -5.07 -14.31
C HIS A 249 -17.71 -4.73 -15.73
N GLU A 250 -18.60 -4.53 -16.70
CA GLU A 250 -18.21 -4.29 -18.10
C GLU A 250 -17.36 -3.02 -18.23
N ARG A 251 -17.81 -1.91 -17.63
CA ARG A 251 -17.12 -0.62 -17.69
C ARG A 251 -15.74 -0.68 -17.03
N VAL A 252 -15.63 -1.39 -15.91
CA VAL A 252 -14.36 -1.64 -15.21
C VAL A 252 -13.37 -2.36 -16.11
N ILE A 253 -13.79 -3.47 -16.73
CA ILE A 253 -12.92 -4.28 -17.61
C ILE A 253 -12.48 -3.47 -18.84
N ARG A 254 -13.40 -2.70 -19.45
CA ARG A 254 -13.08 -1.83 -20.60
C ARG A 254 -12.10 -0.73 -20.21
N THR A 255 -12.28 -0.11 -19.05
CA THR A 255 -11.37 0.93 -18.53
C THR A 255 -9.96 0.38 -18.34
N LEU A 256 -9.80 -0.75 -17.65
CA LEU A 256 -8.49 -1.36 -17.43
C LEU A 256 -7.80 -1.75 -18.75
N ARG A 257 -8.57 -2.29 -19.70
CA ARG A 257 -8.06 -2.60 -21.05
C ARG A 257 -7.59 -1.36 -21.79
N GLU A 258 -8.35 -0.27 -21.75
CA GLU A 258 -7.98 1.00 -22.40
C GLU A 258 -6.73 1.61 -21.76
N TRP A 259 -6.58 1.50 -20.45
CA TRP A 259 -5.37 1.90 -19.75
C TRP A 259 -4.17 0.98 -19.99
N GLY A 260 -4.37 -0.17 -20.66
CA GLY A 260 -3.33 -1.18 -20.85
C GLY A 260 -2.89 -1.84 -19.55
N VAL A 261 -3.73 -1.81 -18.51
CA VAL A 261 -3.43 -2.40 -17.20
C VAL A 261 -4.04 -3.80 -17.12
N ARG A 262 -3.21 -4.81 -16.88
CA ARG A 262 -3.64 -6.18 -16.61
C ARG A 262 -3.65 -6.43 -15.10
N LEU A 263 -4.74 -6.96 -14.59
CA LEU A 263 -4.82 -7.57 -13.27
C LEU A 263 -4.80 -9.09 -13.41
N ASP A 264 -4.26 -9.77 -12.40
CA ASP A 264 -4.26 -11.24 -12.36
C ASP A 264 -5.61 -11.79 -11.93
N GLU A 265 -6.31 -11.09 -11.05
CA GLU A 265 -7.65 -11.46 -10.58
C GLU A 265 -8.57 -10.23 -10.49
N ALA A 266 -9.86 -10.42 -10.77
CA ALA A 266 -10.88 -9.40 -10.62
C ALA A 266 -12.12 -10.01 -9.94
N LEU A 267 -12.39 -9.56 -8.73
CA LEU A 267 -13.42 -10.09 -7.83
C LEU A 267 -14.55 -9.07 -7.69
N PHE A 268 -15.69 -9.37 -8.31
CA PHE A 268 -16.91 -8.56 -8.29
C PHE A 268 -17.88 -9.10 -7.24
N LEU A 269 -17.80 -8.59 -6.01
CA LEU A 269 -18.35 -9.25 -4.83
C LEU A 269 -19.81 -8.90 -4.54
N GLY A 270 -20.36 -7.83 -5.12
CA GLY A 270 -21.76 -7.44 -4.91
C GLY A 270 -22.13 -7.20 -3.45
N GLY A 271 -21.20 -6.64 -2.65
CA GLY A 271 -21.43 -6.33 -1.23
C GLY A 271 -21.09 -7.44 -0.23
N ARG A 272 -20.49 -8.56 -0.66
CA ARG A 272 -19.94 -9.57 0.29
C ARG A 272 -18.71 -9.03 1.03
N HIS A 273 -18.46 -9.54 2.23
CA HIS A 273 -17.26 -9.23 3.00
C HIS A 273 -15.99 -9.61 2.22
N LYS A 274 -15.02 -8.68 2.17
CA LYS A 274 -13.79 -8.84 1.37
C LYS A 274 -12.77 -9.78 2.01
N GLY A 275 -12.71 -9.85 3.35
CA GLY A 275 -11.72 -10.63 4.12
C GLY A 275 -11.46 -12.05 3.60
N PRO A 276 -12.49 -12.92 3.50
CA PRO A 276 -12.31 -14.29 3.02
C PRO A 276 -11.75 -14.40 1.59
N PHE A 277 -12.07 -13.43 0.73
CA PHE A 277 -11.56 -13.40 -0.64
C PHE A 277 -10.11 -12.90 -0.69
N LEU A 278 -9.73 -11.98 0.18
CA LEU A 278 -8.35 -11.51 0.35
C LEU A 278 -7.45 -12.64 0.88
N GLU A 279 -7.97 -13.45 1.80
CA GLU A 279 -7.31 -14.66 2.31
C GLU A 279 -7.13 -15.71 1.20
N ALA A 280 -8.19 -15.98 0.42
CA ALA A 280 -8.12 -16.92 -0.70
C ALA A 280 -7.13 -16.46 -1.79
N PHE A 281 -7.08 -15.16 -2.08
CA PHE A 281 -6.06 -14.58 -2.95
C PHE A 281 -4.67 -14.60 -2.30
N GLY A 282 -4.60 -14.67 -0.97
CA GLY A 282 -3.37 -14.55 -0.19
C GLY A 282 -2.75 -13.16 -0.32
N ALA A 283 -3.54 -12.09 -0.24
CA ALA A 283 -3.01 -10.74 -0.35
C ALA A 283 -1.95 -10.48 0.73
N ASP A 284 -0.82 -9.90 0.33
CA ASP A 284 0.17 -9.37 1.27
C ASP A 284 -0.25 -8.00 1.78
N ILE A 285 -0.94 -7.22 0.94
CA ILE A 285 -1.52 -5.93 1.30
C ILE A 285 -2.79 -5.67 0.50
N PHE A 286 -3.77 -5.06 1.17
CA PHE A 286 -5.03 -4.62 0.59
C PHE A 286 -5.24 -3.11 0.80
N PHE A 287 -5.59 -2.39 -0.26
CA PHE A 287 -5.91 -0.97 -0.21
C PHE A 287 -7.41 -0.72 -0.40
N ASP A 288 -8.02 0.01 0.53
CA ASP A 288 -9.45 0.32 0.54
C ASP A 288 -9.68 1.69 1.19
N ASP A 289 -10.68 2.43 0.73
CA ASP A 289 -11.02 3.74 1.28
C ASP A 289 -11.99 3.67 2.47
N SER A 290 -12.69 2.54 2.63
CA SER A 290 -13.66 2.32 3.69
C SER A 290 -13.03 1.76 4.95
N GLN A 291 -13.15 2.49 6.06
CA GLN A 291 -12.71 2.01 7.38
C GLN A 291 -13.35 0.65 7.74
N HIS A 292 -14.61 0.43 7.37
CA HIS A 292 -15.30 -0.85 7.63
C HIS A 292 -14.64 -2.02 6.89
N ASN A 293 -14.26 -1.83 5.62
CA ASN A 293 -13.57 -2.85 4.85
C ASN A 293 -12.17 -3.10 5.40
N ILE A 294 -11.48 -2.04 5.83
CA ILE A 294 -10.16 -2.14 6.46
C ILE A 294 -10.22 -2.92 7.78
N ASP A 295 -11.22 -2.65 8.62
CA ASP A 295 -11.41 -3.36 9.89
C ASP A 295 -11.72 -4.85 9.68
N SER A 296 -12.43 -5.20 8.61
CA SER A 296 -12.65 -6.59 8.20
C SER A 296 -11.40 -7.23 7.60
N ALA A 297 -10.65 -6.50 6.76
CA ALA A 297 -9.50 -7.04 6.04
C ALA A 297 -8.28 -7.27 6.96
N ARG A 298 -8.06 -6.39 7.95
CA ARG A 298 -6.88 -6.45 8.84
C ARG A 298 -6.80 -7.71 9.71
N GLN A 299 -7.90 -8.45 9.82
CA GLN A 299 -7.99 -9.75 10.49
C GLN A 299 -7.35 -10.89 9.66
N HIS A 300 -7.17 -10.67 8.36
CA HIS A 300 -6.69 -11.68 7.41
C HIS A 300 -5.38 -11.27 6.71
N VAL A 301 -5.23 -9.98 6.39
CA VAL A 301 -4.12 -9.46 5.57
C VAL A 301 -3.67 -8.08 6.08
N THR A 302 -2.49 -7.60 5.67
CA THR A 302 -2.13 -6.20 5.93
C THR A 302 -3.10 -5.28 5.20
N ALA A 303 -3.70 -4.33 5.90
CA ALA A 303 -4.68 -3.39 5.35
C ALA A 303 -4.12 -1.96 5.36
N GLY A 304 -4.18 -1.30 4.21
CA GLY A 304 -3.80 0.09 4.02
C GLY A 304 -5.03 0.94 3.75
N HIS A 305 -5.41 1.77 4.71
CA HIS A 305 -6.56 2.66 4.56
C HIS A 305 -6.22 3.87 3.68
N VAL A 306 -7.01 4.11 2.64
CA VAL A 306 -6.85 5.22 1.70
C VAL A 306 -7.91 6.29 2.00
N PRO A 307 -7.64 7.28 2.87
CA PRO A 307 -8.63 8.29 3.26
C PRO A 307 -8.92 9.27 2.10
N HIS A 308 -9.69 8.83 1.13
CA HIS A 308 -10.07 9.54 -0.09
C HIS A 308 -11.56 9.31 -0.42
N GLY A 309 -12.14 10.20 -1.22
CA GLY A 309 -13.51 10.08 -1.70
C GLY A 309 -14.58 10.43 -0.66
N VAL A 310 -15.85 10.30 -1.05
CA VAL A 310 -17.03 10.68 -0.25
C VAL A 310 -17.18 9.95 1.09
N ALA A 311 -16.49 8.83 1.29
CA ALA A 311 -16.47 8.12 2.57
C ALA A 311 -15.60 8.80 3.62
N ASN A 312 -14.71 9.70 3.21
CA ASN A 312 -13.68 10.33 4.04
C ASN A 312 -13.78 11.87 3.95
N PRO A 313 -14.79 12.50 4.59
CA PRO A 313 -14.87 13.96 4.65
C PRO A 313 -13.68 14.56 5.43
N ASP A 314 -13.31 15.79 5.08
CA ASP A 314 -12.18 16.55 5.68
C ASP A 314 -12.23 16.63 7.21
#